data_AF-A0A939MHV4-F1
#
_entry.id   AF-A0A939MHV4-F1
#
_cell.length_a   1.000
_cell.length_b   1.000
_cell.length_c   1.000
_cell.angle_alpha   90.00
_cell.angle_beta   90.00
_cell.angle_gamma   90.00
#
_symmetry.space_group_name_H-M   'P 1'
#
loop_
_entity.id
_entity.type
_entity.pdbx_description
1 polymer ?
#
loop_
_entity_poly.entity_id
_entity_poly.type
_entity_poly.pdbx_seq_one_letter_code
_entity_poly.pdbx_strand_id
1 'polypeptide(L)'
;MDWRRDLMLWHPRLFLTTAEEPSRSFGYPHCERGWQDILVRLCRRIEVALRDGETFEFVRIKQKMGILLVDWDTEASKSTESAIGHAVDLAVARSACTCEICGAEGRLHANKGWLETRCAEHAAGDPVPPHLGQGFDNVRRLRRRRGQASVYYALTTATPTL
;
A
#
# COMPACT_ATOMS: atom_id res chain seq x y z
N MET A 1 1.00 12.52 18.41
CA MET A 1 0.35 11.22 18.20
C MET A 1 1.04 10.50 17.05
N ASP A 2 1.51 9.30 17.30
CA ASP A 2 2.14 8.45 16.29
C ASP A 2 1.09 7.51 15.69
N TRP A 3 0.60 7.87 14.50
CA TRP A 3 -0.46 7.14 13.83
C TRP A 3 -0.07 5.71 13.46
N ARG A 4 1.23 5.42 13.33
CA ARG A 4 1.73 4.09 12.97
C ARG A 4 1.53 3.15 14.14
N ARG A 5 1.91 3.59 15.33
CA ARG A 5 1.63 2.90 16.60
C ARG A 5 0.12 2.72 16.79
N ASP A 6 -0.67 3.77 16.57
CA ASP A 6 -2.13 3.70 16.75
C ASP A 6 -2.77 2.66 15.80
N LEU A 7 -2.36 2.63 14.52
CA LEU A 7 -2.80 1.63 13.55
C LEU A 7 -2.53 0.20 14.04
N MET A 8 -1.33 -0.05 14.56
CA MET A 8 -0.95 -1.38 15.07
C MET A 8 -1.79 -1.79 16.28
N LEU A 9 -2.04 -0.86 17.20
CA LEU A 9 -2.85 -1.09 18.39
C LEU A 9 -4.33 -1.31 18.08
N TRP A 10 -4.86 -0.67 17.02
CA TRP A 10 -6.24 -0.87 16.58
C TRP A 10 -6.46 -2.20 15.85
N HIS A 11 -5.41 -2.81 15.33
CA HIS A 11 -5.46 -4.05 14.55
C HIS A 11 -4.55 -5.13 15.13
N PRO A 12 -4.69 -5.50 16.42
CA PRO A 12 -3.74 -6.38 17.10
C PRO A 12 -3.67 -7.80 16.51
N ARG A 13 -4.71 -8.23 15.77
CA ARG A 13 -4.72 -9.52 15.03
C ARG A 13 -3.75 -9.56 13.85
N LEU A 14 -3.28 -8.41 13.35
CA LEU A 14 -2.47 -8.33 12.13
C LEU A 14 -1.00 -7.99 12.39
N PHE A 15 -0.67 -7.57 13.60
CA PHE A 15 0.66 -7.07 13.95
C PHE A 15 1.25 -7.84 15.13
N LEU A 16 2.40 -8.49 14.91
CA LEU A 16 3.26 -8.97 15.98
C LEU A 16 3.99 -7.77 16.62
N THR A 17 3.33 -7.12 17.57
CA THR A 17 3.84 -5.90 18.19
C THR A 17 4.77 -6.23 19.36
N THR A 18 6.00 -5.72 19.34
CA THR A 18 6.83 -5.59 20.54
C THR A 18 6.42 -4.33 21.29
N ALA A 19 5.85 -4.48 22.50
CA ALA A 19 5.22 -3.36 23.23
C ALA A 19 6.20 -2.21 23.57
N GLU A 20 7.49 -2.52 23.69
CA GLU A 20 8.53 -1.58 24.12
C GLU A 20 9.05 -0.70 22.97
N GLU A 21 9.13 -1.23 21.74
CA GLU A 21 9.65 -0.50 20.57
C GLU A 21 8.89 -0.85 19.27
N PRO A 22 7.72 -0.23 19.03
CA PRO A 22 6.89 -0.54 17.87
C PRO A 22 7.60 -0.38 16.53
N SER A 23 8.54 0.57 16.42
CA SER A 23 9.30 0.82 15.18
C SER A 23 10.26 -0.32 14.79
N ARG A 24 10.56 -1.24 15.72
CA ARG A 24 11.35 -2.44 15.45
C ARG A 24 10.50 -3.68 15.18
N SER A 25 9.17 -3.58 15.33
CA SER A 25 8.25 -4.68 15.04
C SER A 25 8.15 -4.95 13.54
N PHE A 26 7.92 -6.20 13.18
CA PHE A 26 7.54 -6.54 11.81
C PHE A 26 6.25 -5.81 11.41
N GLY A 27 6.16 -5.43 10.14
CA GLY A 27 5.01 -4.71 9.64
C GLY A 27 4.90 -3.24 10.07
N TYR A 28 5.86 -2.68 10.82
CA TYR A 28 5.84 -1.24 11.14
C TYR A 28 5.79 -0.40 9.83
N PRO A 29 4.84 0.55 9.69
CA PRO A 29 4.71 1.32 8.45
C PRO A 29 5.87 2.30 8.19
N HIS A 30 6.77 1.93 7.27
CA HIS A 30 7.82 2.83 6.76
C HIS A 30 7.35 3.62 5.52
N CYS A 31 6.31 4.44 5.71
CA CYS A 31 5.74 5.36 4.71
C CYS A 31 5.10 6.55 5.42
N GLU A 32 4.81 7.64 4.71
CA GLU A 32 4.26 8.87 5.30
C GLU A 32 2.74 8.85 5.56
N ARG A 33 2.28 9.82 6.36
CA ARG A 33 0.91 9.89 6.92
C ARG A 33 -0.19 9.91 5.86
N GLY A 34 0.06 10.44 4.67
CA GLY A 34 -0.92 10.50 3.58
C GLY A 34 -1.44 9.13 3.14
N TRP A 35 -0.74 8.04 3.47
CA TRP A 35 -1.22 6.67 3.22
C TRP A 35 -1.88 6.00 4.43
N GLN A 36 -2.03 6.68 5.56
CA GLN A 36 -2.67 6.13 6.76
C GLN A 36 -4.06 5.54 6.47
N ASP A 37 -4.93 6.28 5.77
CA ASP A 37 -6.29 5.83 5.46
C ASP A 37 -6.31 4.65 4.46
N ILE A 38 -5.29 4.53 3.61
CA ILE A 38 -5.09 3.35 2.76
C ILE A 38 -4.80 2.13 3.65
N LEU A 39 -3.90 2.26 4.62
CA LEU A 39 -3.52 1.17 5.53
C LEU A 39 -4.66 0.78 6.49
N VAL A 40 -5.43 1.74 7.02
CA VAL A 40 -6.62 1.45 7.83
C VAL A 40 -7.63 0.62 7.04
N ARG A 41 -7.92 1.01 5.79
CA ARG A 41 -8.82 0.23 4.93
C ARG A 41 -8.25 -1.12 4.53
N LEU A 42 -6.93 -1.24 4.37
CA LEU A 42 -6.27 -2.52 4.15
C LEU A 42 -6.48 -3.45 5.34
N CYS A 43 -6.17 -2.99 6.56
CA CYS A 43 -6.29 -3.77 7.79
C CYS A 43 -7.72 -4.29 7.97
N ARG A 44 -8.73 -3.41 7.82
CA ARG A 44 -10.15 -3.81 7.91
C ARG A 44 -10.54 -4.89 6.91
N ARG A 45 -10.07 -4.79 5.66
CA ARG A 45 -10.38 -5.81 4.63
C ARG A 45 -9.75 -7.16 4.96
N ILE A 46 -8.54 -7.16 5.51
CA ILE A 46 -7.86 -8.40 5.93
C ILE A 46 -8.60 -9.02 7.12
N GLU A 47 -8.95 -8.23 8.13
CA GLU A 47 -9.71 -8.72 9.30
C GLU A 47 -11.06 -9.31 8.93
N VAL A 48 -11.77 -8.71 7.96
CA VAL A 48 -13.04 -9.25 7.44
C VAL A 48 -12.84 -10.55 6.67
N ALA A 49 -11.71 -10.72 5.99
CA ALA A 49 -11.41 -11.94 5.24
C ALA A 49 -11.02 -13.12 6.15
N LEU A 50 -10.35 -12.85 7.26
CA LEU A 50 -9.85 -13.87 8.18
C LEU A 50 -10.99 -14.57 8.95
N ARG A 51 -10.99 -15.90 8.89
CA ARG A 51 -11.89 -16.77 9.66
C ARG A 51 -11.29 -17.15 11.00
N ASP A 52 -12.09 -17.76 11.86
CA ASP A 52 -11.64 -18.29 13.16
C ASP A 52 -10.55 -19.35 12.96
N GLY A 53 -9.45 -19.21 13.70
CA GLY A 53 -8.28 -20.09 13.61
C GLY A 53 -7.31 -19.79 12.47
N GLU A 54 -7.64 -18.90 11.53
CA GLU A 54 -6.71 -18.44 10.49
C GLU A 54 -5.80 -17.32 11.04
N THR A 55 -4.53 -17.33 10.63
CA THR A 55 -3.52 -16.36 11.10
C THR A 55 -3.02 -15.48 9.96
N PHE A 56 -2.61 -14.26 10.30
CA PHE A 56 -2.01 -13.31 9.38
C PHE A 56 -1.01 -12.43 10.12
N GLU A 57 0.08 -12.09 9.45
CA GLU A 57 1.01 -11.08 9.94
C GLU A 57 1.57 -10.22 8.81
N PHE A 58 1.73 -8.94 9.09
CA PHE A 58 2.54 -8.07 8.24
C PHE A 58 4.04 -8.34 8.48
N VAL A 59 4.76 -8.63 7.40
CA VAL A 59 6.23 -8.78 7.43
C VAL A 59 6.87 -7.43 7.14
N ARG A 60 6.43 -6.71 6.10
CA ARG A 60 6.93 -5.38 5.74
C ARG A 60 5.82 -4.50 5.22
N ILE A 61 5.81 -3.25 5.66
CA ILE A 61 5.03 -2.16 5.08
C ILE A 61 5.99 -1.01 4.81
N LYS A 62 6.17 -0.63 3.54
CA LYS A 62 7.05 0.50 3.21
C LYS A 62 6.69 1.17 1.91
N GLN A 63 7.20 2.38 1.72
CA GLN A 63 7.33 2.96 0.40
C GLN A 63 8.43 2.24 -0.39
N LYS A 64 8.13 1.91 -1.65
CA LYS A 64 9.15 1.50 -2.61
C LYS A 64 8.74 1.92 -4.01
N MET A 65 9.62 2.65 -4.70
CA MET A 65 9.43 3.07 -6.09
C MET A 65 8.15 3.90 -6.31
N GLY A 66 7.79 4.73 -5.33
CA GLY A 66 6.64 5.63 -5.40
C GLY A 66 5.32 4.98 -5.01
N ILE A 67 5.30 3.71 -4.62
CA ILE A 67 4.07 3.03 -4.20
C ILE A 67 4.27 2.27 -2.89
N LEU A 68 3.16 1.83 -2.32
CA LEU A 68 3.15 0.96 -1.15
C LEU A 68 3.65 -0.43 -1.53
N LEU A 69 4.54 -0.97 -0.72
CA LEU A 69 4.97 -2.36 -0.73
C LEU A 69 4.52 -3.00 0.58
N VAL A 70 3.78 -4.10 0.44
CA VAL A 70 3.27 -4.90 1.56
C VAL A 70 3.67 -6.35 1.34
N ASP A 71 4.47 -6.88 2.26
CA ASP A 71 4.74 -8.31 2.39
C ASP A 71 4.09 -8.81 3.68
N TRP A 72 3.59 -10.04 3.61
CA TRP A 72 2.80 -10.66 4.67
C TRP A 72 2.99 -12.18 4.65
N ASP A 73 2.66 -12.82 5.77
CA ASP A 73 2.52 -14.27 5.88
C ASP A 73 1.14 -14.63 6.41
N THR A 74 0.68 -15.85 6.11
CA THR A 74 -0.61 -16.35 6.56
C THR A 74 -0.61 -17.87 6.69
N GLU A 75 -1.31 -18.38 7.70
CA GLU A 75 -1.82 -19.74 7.72
C GLU A 75 -3.33 -19.67 7.60
N ALA A 76 -3.82 -19.75 6.36
CA ALA A 76 -5.24 -19.58 6.04
C ALA A 76 -5.65 -20.46 4.86
N SER A 77 -6.96 -20.61 4.66
CA SER A 77 -7.51 -21.25 3.46
C SER A 77 -7.14 -20.45 2.21
N LYS A 78 -7.04 -21.13 1.05
CA LYS A 78 -6.74 -20.49 -0.24
C LYS A 78 -7.71 -19.36 -0.60
N SER A 79 -8.98 -19.48 -0.21
CA SER A 79 -9.96 -18.41 -0.45
C SER A 79 -9.67 -17.17 0.39
N THR A 80 -9.31 -17.34 1.66
CA THR A 80 -8.89 -16.23 2.53
C THR A 80 -7.59 -15.61 2.01
N GLU A 81 -6.60 -16.42 1.66
CA GLU A 81 -5.32 -15.96 1.10
C GLU A 81 -5.53 -15.11 -0.17
N SER A 82 -6.43 -15.54 -1.07
CA SER A 82 -6.79 -14.78 -2.27
C SER A 82 -7.47 -13.45 -1.95
N ALA A 83 -8.37 -13.43 -0.97
CA ALA A 83 -9.04 -12.19 -0.52
C ALA A 83 -8.06 -11.20 0.10
N ILE A 84 -7.09 -11.69 0.89
CA ILE A 84 -6.00 -10.88 1.46
C ILE A 84 -5.15 -10.29 0.32
N GLY A 85 -4.71 -11.12 -0.63
CA GLY A 85 -3.96 -10.66 -1.80
C GLY A 85 -4.69 -9.54 -2.55
N HIS A 86 -5.98 -9.71 -2.82
CA HIS A 86 -6.81 -8.70 -3.45
C HIS A 86 -6.90 -7.40 -2.64
N ALA A 87 -7.08 -7.48 -1.31
CA ALA A 87 -7.10 -6.31 -0.44
C ALA A 87 -5.77 -5.52 -0.51
N VAL A 88 -4.65 -6.24 -0.53
CA VAL A 88 -3.32 -5.66 -0.67
C VAL A 88 -3.12 -5.02 -2.05
N ASP A 89 -3.63 -5.62 -3.12
CA ASP A 89 -3.56 -5.04 -4.46
C ASP A 89 -4.36 -3.75 -4.58
N LEU A 90 -5.55 -3.68 -3.98
CA LEU A 90 -6.32 -2.43 -3.88
C LEU A 90 -5.55 -1.34 -3.13
N ALA A 91 -4.86 -1.68 -2.04
CA ALA A 91 -4.07 -0.72 -1.27
C ALA A 91 -2.88 -0.17 -2.08
N VAL A 92 -2.16 -1.05 -2.79
CA VAL A 92 -1.03 -0.65 -3.64
C VAL A 92 -1.50 0.19 -4.83
N ALA A 93 -2.57 -0.22 -5.50
CA ALA A 93 -3.21 0.56 -6.55
C ALA A 93 -3.57 1.98 -6.07
N ARG A 94 -4.19 2.09 -4.88
CA ARG A 94 -4.56 3.39 -4.32
C ARG A 94 -3.33 4.25 -3.97
N SER A 95 -2.27 3.64 -3.46
CA SER A 95 -1.03 4.37 -3.14
C SER A 95 -0.36 5.00 -4.36
N ALA A 96 -0.53 4.39 -5.54
CA ALA A 96 0.07 4.87 -6.79
C ALA A 96 -0.46 6.23 -7.25
N CYS A 97 -1.67 6.60 -6.82
CA CYS A 97 -2.35 7.86 -7.15
C CYS A 97 -2.63 8.75 -5.93
N THR A 98 -2.03 8.45 -4.77
CA THR A 98 -2.25 9.20 -3.53
C THR A 98 -0.93 9.77 -3.04
N CYS A 99 -0.88 11.08 -2.78
CA CYS A 99 0.28 11.73 -2.18
C CYS A 99 0.61 11.07 -0.83
N GLU A 100 1.82 10.55 -0.68
CA GLU A 100 2.24 9.88 0.55
C GLU A 100 2.30 10.84 1.74
N ILE A 101 2.49 12.14 1.52
CA ILE A 101 2.65 13.14 2.58
C ILE A 101 1.28 13.55 3.14
N CYS A 102 0.35 14.01 2.28
CA CYS A 102 -0.92 14.59 2.73
C CYS A 102 -2.17 13.77 2.38
N GLY A 103 -2.08 12.76 1.51
CA GLY A 103 -3.23 11.92 1.11
C GLY A 103 -4.10 12.50 0.00
N ALA A 104 -3.77 13.69 -0.54
CA ALA A 104 -4.42 14.23 -1.73
C ALA A 104 -4.10 13.41 -2.99
N GLU A 105 -4.81 13.66 -4.09
CA GLU A 105 -4.47 13.06 -5.38
C GLU A 105 -3.03 13.40 -5.78
N GLY A 106 -2.30 12.39 -6.23
CA GLY A 106 -0.90 12.53 -6.60
C GLY A 106 -0.53 11.71 -7.82
N ARG A 107 0.61 12.04 -8.40
CA ARG A 107 1.23 11.31 -9.51
C ARG A 107 2.69 11.02 -9.18
N LEU A 108 3.34 10.19 -10.01
CA LEU A 108 4.74 9.85 -9.84
C LEU A 108 5.65 11.05 -10.19
N HIS A 109 6.56 11.39 -9.30
CA HIS A 109 7.71 12.25 -9.55
C HIS A 109 9.04 11.52 -9.34
N ALA A 110 10.04 11.87 -10.15
CA ALA A 110 11.42 11.44 -10.03
C ALA A 110 12.26 12.59 -9.46
N ASN A 111 12.74 12.43 -8.23
CA ASN A 111 13.55 13.41 -7.54
C ASN A 111 14.91 12.81 -7.19
N LYS A 112 15.98 13.24 -7.88
CA LYS A 112 17.35 12.80 -7.61
C LYS A 112 17.49 11.26 -7.51
N GLY A 113 16.85 10.53 -8.42
CA GLY A 113 16.88 9.06 -8.45
C GLY A 113 15.86 8.36 -7.56
N TRP A 114 15.07 9.10 -6.78
CA TRP A 114 13.97 8.56 -5.97
C TRP A 114 12.63 8.74 -6.68
N LEU A 115 11.81 7.69 -6.64
CA LEU A 115 10.45 7.70 -7.17
C LEU A 115 9.47 7.89 -6.02
N GLU A 116 8.61 8.89 -6.13
CA GLU A 116 7.69 9.31 -5.07
C GLU A 116 6.33 9.70 -5.67
N THR A 117 5.21 9.19 -5.12
CA THR A 117 3.89 9.69 -5.50
C THR A 117 3.55 10.90 -4.65
N ARG A 118 3.38 12.07 -5.29
CA ARG A 118 3.17 13.37 -4.65
C ARG A 118 2.05 14.15 -5.35
N CYS A 119 1.34 15.00 -4.61
CA CYS A 119 0.47 16.02 -5.20
C CYS A 119 1.32 17.18 -5.71
N ALA A 120 0.72 18.13 -6.44
CA ALA A 120 1.43 19.28 -6.99
C ALA A 120 2.15 20.13 -5.92
N GLU A 121 1.56 20.28 -4.74
CA GLU A 121 2.13 21.04 -3.62
C GLU A 121 3.38 20.38 -3.01
N HIS A 122 3.37 19.06 -2.91
CA HIS A 122 4.46 18.28 -2.33
C HIS A 122 5.40 17.67 -3.38
N ALA A 123 5.21 18.01 -4.65
CA ALA A 123 6.02 17.50 -5.73
C ALA A 123 7.44 18.07 -5.64
N ALA A 124 8.42 17.20 -5.85
CA ALA A 124 9.81 17.59 -6.06
C ALA A 124 10.36 16.79 -7.25
N GLY A 125 11.24 17.40 -8.04
CA GLY A 125 11.74 16.80 -9.26
C GLY A 125 10.68 16.68 -10.36
N ASP A 126 10.99 15.89 -11.38
CA ASP A 126 10.23 15.86 -12.63
C ASP A 126 9.06 14.88 -12.55
N PRO A 127 7.87 15.22 -13.08
CA PRO A 127 6.81 14.26 -13.22
C PRO A 127 7.24 13.13 -14.16
N VAL A 128 7.05 11.88 -13.74
CA VAL A 128 7.34 10.74 -14.61
C VAL A 128 6.16 10.55 -15.57
N PRO A 129 6.41 10.44 -16.89
CA PRO A 129 5.37 10.19 -17.86
C PRO A 129 4.83 8.76 -17.73
N PRO A 130 3.55 8.53 -18.05
CA PRO A 130 2.96 7.20 -18.03
C PRO A 130 3.69 6.24 -18.98
N HIS A 131 4.11 5.09 -18.48
CA HIS A 131 4.82 4.09 -19.28
C HIS A 131 3.93 3.36 -20.30
N LEU A 132 2.61 3.34 -20.07
CA LEU A 132 1.62 2.64 -20.89
C LEU A 132 0.76 3.59 -21.73
N GLY A 133 1.16 4.86 -21.86
CA GLY A 133 0.38 5.89 -22.54
C GLY A 133 -0.61 6.62 -21.63
N GLN A 134 -1.27 7.64 -22.17
CA GLN A 134 -2.22 8.50 -21.44
C GLN A 134 -3.34 7.67 -20.78
N GLY A 135 -3.73 8.04 -19.56
CA GLY A 135 -4.77 7.34 -18.78
C GLY A 135 -4.26 6.18 -17.93
N PHE A 136 -2.99 5.79 -18.12
CA PHE A 136 -2.33 4.75 -17.32
C PHE A 136 -1.27 5.33 -16.36
N ASP A 137 -1.39 6.61 -16.01
CA ASP A 137 -0.46 7.39 -15.18
C ASP A 137 -0.19 6.75 -13.81
N ASN A 138 -1.16 6.00 -13.29
CA ASN A 138 -1.10 5.38 -11.97
C ASN A 138 -0.91 3.85 -12.02
N VAL A 139 -0.72 3.26 -13.20
CA VAL A 139 -0.51 1.82 -13.31
C VAL A 139 0.96 1.49 -13.10
N ARG A 140 1.24 0.84 -11.97
CA ARG A 140 2.59 0.44 -11.56
C ARG A 140 2.69 -1.07 -11.45
N ARG A 141 3.69 -1.65 -12.09
CA ARG A 141 4.02 -3.08 -11.93
C ARG A 141 5.05 -3.23 -10.83
N LEU A 142 4.64 -3.77 -9.70
CA LEU A 142 5.56 -4.20 -8.65
C LEU A 142 5.50 -5.72 -8.56
N ARG A 143 6.62 -6.39 -8.86
CA ARG A 143 6.72 -7.84 -8.68
C ARG A 143 6.77 -8.12 -7.18
N ARG A 144 5.67 -8.66 -6.64
CA ARG A 144 5.66 -9.27 -5.30
C ARG A 144 6.29 -10.68 -5.40
N ARG A 145 7.03 -11.12 -4.39
CA ARG A 145 7.22 -12.57 -4.11
C ARG A 145 6.16 -12.90 -3.04
N ARG A 146 5.45 -14.03 -3.05
CA ARG A 146 5.92 -15.43 -3.25
C ARG A 146 5.51 -16.03 -4.61
N GLY A 147 6.44 -16.77 -5.23
CA GLY A 147 6.09 -17.95 -6.03
C GLY A 147 5.31 -17.85 -7.36
N GLN A 148 4.99 -16.67 -7.94
CA GLN A 148 4.73 -16.37 -9.38
C GLN A 148 3.66 -15.26 -9.52
N ALA A 149 3.94 -14.26 -10.37
CA ALA A 149 3.24 -12.98 -10.41
C ALA A 149 1.83 -13.06 -11.01
N SER A 150 0.85 -12.38 -10.38
CA SER A 150 -0.35 -11.90 -11.07
C SER A 150 -0.39 -10.37 -11.03
N VAL A 151 -0.67 -9.80 -12.19
CA VAL A 151 -0.77 -8.36 -12.48
C VAL A 151 -2.18 -7.90 -12.12
N TYR A 152 -2.32 -6.81 -11.37
CA TYR A 152 -3.61 -6.12 -11.26
C TYR A 152 -3.50 -4.68 -11.71
N TYR A 153 -4.47 -4.29 -12.54
CA TYR A 153 -4.63 -2.97 -13.14
C TYR A 153 -5.50 -2.12 -12.22
N ALA A 154 -5.09 -0.88 -11.99
CA ALA A 154 -6.00 0.16 -11.54
C ALA A 154 -6.47 0.92 -12.78
N LEU A 155 -7.70 0.66 -13.24
CA LEU A 155 -8.38 1.55 -14.18
C LEU A 155 -8.81 2.78 -13.38
N THR A 156 -8.28 3.95 -13.75
CA THR A 156 -8.88 5.19 -13.29
C THR A 156 -10.17 5.39 -14.08
N THR A 157 -11.29 5.60 -13.38
CA THR A 157 -12.52 6.10 -14.01
C THR A 157 -12.32 7.58 -14.32
N ALA A 158 -11.42 7.90 -15.25
CA ALA A 158 -11.42 9.19 -15.90
C ALA A 158 -12.40 9.07 -17.07
N THR A 159 -13.60 9.61 -16.89
CA THR A 159 -14.53 9.81 -18.00
C THR A 159 -13.82 10.68 -19.04
N PRO A 160 -13.72 10.27 -20.31
CA PRO A 160 -13.15 11.14 -21.34
C PRO A 160 -14.12 12.31 -21.53
N THR A 161 -13.64 13.52 -21.27
CA THR A 161 -14.32 14.74 -21.71
C THR A 161 -14.27 14.75 -23.24
N LEU A 162 -15.44 14.73 -23.87
CA LEU A 162 -15.62 14.91 -25.32
C LEU A 162 -15.21 16.31 -25.74
#